data_AF-A0A938URE4-F1
#
_entry.id   AF-A0A938URE4-F1
#
_cell.length_a   1.000
_cell.length_b   1.000
_cell.length_c   1.000
_cell.angle_alpha   90.00
_cell.angle_beta   90.00
_cell.angle_gamma   90.00
#
_symmetry.space_group_name_H-M   'P 1'
#
loop_
_entity.id
_entity.type
_entity.pdbx_description
1 polymer ?
#
loop_
_entity_poly.entity_id
_entity_poly.type
_entity_poly.pdbx_seq_one_letter_code
_entity_poly.pdbx_strand_id
1 'polypeptide(L)'
;MPRHFNTAGPNNPVDHYTLPPLGRIPADLKFLVESKSYFVLHAPRQSGKTTSMMAFADQLRADGRWAVIYATLETARNTKGQEMIYSIISRARLLAPWVASSRTKGPTRGSVLM
;
A
#
# COMPACT_ATOMS: atom_id res chain seq x y z
N MET A 1 -6.59 20.98 -20.02
CA MET A 1 -5.60 20.29 -20.87
C MET A 1 -6.14 18.91 -21.23
N PRO A 2 -5.87 18.39 -22.43
CA PRO A 2 -6.17 16.99 -22.76
C PRO A 2 -5.32 16.03 -21.91
N ARG A 3 -5.82 14.81 -21.69
CA ARG A 3 -5.07 13.75 -20.98
C ARG A 3 -3.76 13.43 -21.71
N HIS A 4 -2.75 12.99 -20.96
CA HIS A 4 -1.44 12.61 -21.49
C HIS A 4 -0.88 11.34 -20.83
N PHE A 5 0.14 10.71 -21.42
CA PHE A 5 0.80 9.57 -20.79
C PHE A 5 1.81 10.04 -19.75
N ASN A 6 1.66 9.55 -18.51
CA ASN A 6 2.63 9.82 -17.46
C ASN A 6 3.78 8.80 -17.47
N THR A 7 5.01 9.29 -17.49
CA THR A 7 6.24 8.49 -17.42
C THR A 7 6.98 8.63 -16.08
N ALA A 8 6.53 9.52 -15.18
CA ALA A 8 7.17 9.77 -13.89
C ALA A 8 6.16 9.94 -12.73
N GLY A 9 6.40 9.23 -11.63
CA GLY A 9 5.53 9.30 -10.46
C GLY A 9 4.18 8.57 -10.61
N PRO A 10 3.25 8.77 -9.66
CA PRO A 10 1.94 8.11 -9.66
C PRO A 10 1.06 8.54 -10.84
N ASN A 11 0.30 7.61 -11.40
CA ASN A 11 -0.65 7.90 -12.47
C ASN A 11 -1.99 8.39 -11.88
N ASN A 12 -2.35 9.66 -12.12
CA ASN A 12 -3.68 10.23 -11.85
C ASN A 12 -4.66 10.00 -13.02
N PRO A 13 -5.78 9.27 -12.86
CA PRO A 13 -6.77 9.03 -13.92
C PRO A 13 -7.52 10.28 -14.41
N VAL A 14 -7.51 11.35 -13.63
CA VAL A 14 -8.09 12.64 -14.07
C VAL A 14 -7.23 13.24 -15.17
N ASP A 15 -5.91 13.28 -14.96
CA ASP A 15 -4.95 14.00 -15.80
C ASP A 15 -4.28 13.11 -16.86
N HIS A 16 -4.26 11.79 -16.64
CA HIS A 16 -3.47 10.86 -17.46
C HIS A 16 -4.31 9.81 -18.18
N TYR A 17 -3.79 9.31 -19.30
CA TYR A 17 -4.26 8.04 -19.86
C TYR A 17 -3.86 6.91 -18.91
N THR A 18 -4.85 6.17 -18.40
CA THR A 18 -4.66 5.14 -17.38
C THR A 18 -5.13 3.79 -17.91
N LEU A 19 -4.23 2.83 -17.89
CA LEU A 19 -4.57 1.42 -18.07
C LEU A 19 -4.98 0.82 -16.72
N PRO A 20 -5.89 -0.17 -16.68
CA PRO A 20 -6.33 -0.82 -15.44
C PRO A 20 -5.14 -1.28 -14.57
N PRO A 21 -4.90 -0.67 -13.39
CA PRO A 21 -3.68 -0.90 -12.63
C PRO A 21 -3.65 -2.29 -11.96
N LEU A 22 -4.82 -2.82 -11.60
CA LEU A 22 -4.97 -4.13 -10.97
C LEU A 22 -4.69 -5.30 -11.92
N GLY A 23 -4.83 -5.11 -13.24
CA GLY A 23 -4.51 -6.15 -14.22
C GLY A 23 -3.01 -6.52 -14.25
N ARG A 24 -2.15 -5.72 -13.60
CA ARG A 24 -0.71 -5.99 -13.47
C ARG A 24 -0.35 -6.65 -12.14
N ILE A 25 -1.31 -6.83 -11.24
CA ILE A 25 -1.09 -7.48 -9.94
C ILE A 25 -1.21 -8.99 -10.14
N PRO A 26 -0.19 -9.78 -9.75
CA PRO A 26 -0.29 -11.24 -9.75
C PRO A 26 -1.48 -11.74 -8.94
N ALA A 27 -2.21 -12.72 -9.45
CA ALA A 27 -3.44 -13.21 -8.83
C ALA A 27 -3.21 -13.83 -7.44
N ASP A 28 -2.03 -14.40 -7.22
CA ASP A 28 -1.55 -14.99 -5.98
C ASP A 28 -1.20 -13.95 -4.90
N LEU A 29 -1.11 -12.66 -5.25
CA LEU A 29 -0.79 -11.62 -4.27
C LEU A 29 -1.83 -11.54 -3.14
N LYS A 30 -3.10 -11.80 -3.45
CA LYS A 30 -4.16 -11.87 -2.43
C LYS A 30 -3.93 -13.02 -1.45
N PHE A 31 -3.46 -14.16 -1.94
CA PHE A 31 -3.12 -15.29 -1.09
C PHE A 31 -1.99 -14.95 -0.12
N LEU A 32 -0.96 -14.21 -0.59
CA LEU A 32 0.14 -13.75 0.27
C LEU A 32 -0.35 -12.80 1.38
N VAL A 33 -1.33 -11.94 1.09
CA VAL A 33 -1.97 -11.09 2.11
C VAL A 33 -2.75 -11.94 3.12
N GLU A 34 -3.51 -12.93 2.65
CA GLU A 34 -4.29 -13.82 3.51
C GLU A 34 -3.39 -14.70 4.40
N SER A 35 -2.24 -15.14 3.89
CA SER A 35 -1.23 -15.88 4.64
C SER A 35 -0.32 -15.00 5.50
N LYS A 36 -0.57 -13.68 5.55
CA LYS A 36 0.22 -12.69 6.31
C LYS A 36 1.71 -12.74 5.95
N SER A 37 2.01 -12.97 4.69
CA SER A 37 3.37 -13.13 4.18
C SER A 37 3.90 -11.82 3.59
N TYR A 38 5.18 -11.55 3.81
CA TYR A 38 5.89 -10.46 3.15
C TYR A 38 6.19 -10.84 1.70
N PHE A 39 6.13 -9.87 0.79
CA PHE A 39 6.46 -10.08 -0.61
C PHE A 39 7.21 -8.88 -1.19
N VAL A 40 7.95 -9.13 -2.27
CA VAL A 40 8.66 -8.10 -3.04
C VAL A 40 8.13 -8.10 -4.46
N LEU A 41 7.68 -6.94 -4.94
CA LEU A 41 7.26 -6.76 -6.31
C LEU A 41 8.44 -6.34 -7.19
N HIS A 42 9.07 -7.31 -7.85
CA HIS A 42 10.11 -7.04 -8.85
C HIS A 42 9.49 -6.65 -10.20
N ALA A 43 9.77 -5.44 -10.68
CA ALA A 43 9.42 -5.04 -12.04
C ALA A 43 10.34 -3.92 -12.57
N PRO A 44 10.47 -3.72 -13.89
CA PRO A 44 11.30 -2.67 -14.49
C PRO A 44 11.00 -1.25 -13.99
N ARG A 45 11.95 -0.32 -14.13
CA ARG A 45 11.71 1.10 -13.78
C ARG A 45 10.53 1.64 -14.59
N GLN A 46 9.74 2.53 -13.96
CA GLN A 46 8.59 3.19 -14.58
C GLN A 46 7.48 2.27 -15.11
N SER A 47 7.45 0.99 -14.70
CA SER A 47 6.40 0.03 -15.11
C SER A 47 5.05 0.18 -14.38
N GLY A 48 4.89 1.23 -13.56
CA GLY A 48 3.65 1.47 -12.81
C GLY A 48 3.51 0.69 -11.49
N LYS A 49 4.59 0.13 -10.93
CA LYS A 49 4.59 -0.57 -9.62
C LYS A 49 3.87 0.23 -8.53
N THR A 50 4.21 1.51 -8.39
CA THR A 50 3.62 2.44 -7.41
C THR A 50 2.11 2.53 -7.61
N THR A 51 1.66 2.81 -8.83
CA THR A 51 0.24 2.90 -9.19
C THR A 51 -0.49 1.58 -8.93
N SER A 52 0.10 0.44 -9.30
CA SER A 52 -0.51 -0.88 -9.06
C SER A 52 -0.62 -1.21 -7.57
N MET A 53 0.41 -0.89 -6.77
CA MET A 53 0.36 -1.09 -5.31
C MET A 53 -0.65 -0.17 -4.61
N MET A 54 -0.78 1.08 -5.05
CA MET A 54 -1.81 1.99 -4.52
C MET A 54 -3.21 1.45 -4.83
N ALA A 55 -3.46 1.03 -6.07
CA ALA A 55 -4.73 0.43 -6.46
C ALA A 55 -5.04 -0.86 -5.70
N PHE A 56 -4.02 -1.70 -5.45
CA PHE A 56 -4.18 -2.90 -4.64
C PHE A 56 -4.52 -2.56 -3.18
N ALA A 57 -3.87 -1.55 -2.60
CA ALA A 57 -4.21 -1.05 -1.27
C ALA A 57 -5.63 -0.47 -1.20
N ASP A 58 -6.09 0.25 -2.23
CA ASP A 58 -7.49 0.71 -2.36
C ASP A 58 -8.46 -0.48 -2.41
N GLN A 59 -8.14 -1.53 -3.19
CA GLN A 59 -8.96 -2.73 -3.27
C GLN A 59 -9.09 -3.44 -1.91
N LEU A 60 -7.99 -3.58 -1.18
CA LEU A 60 -8.00 -4.19 0.15
C LEU A 60 -8.76 -3.32 1.18
N ARG A 61 -8.69 -1.98 1.07
CA ARG A 61 -9.52 -1.07 1.89
C ARG A 61 -10.99 -1.22 1.58
N ALA A 62 -11.36 -1.34 0.31
CA ALA A 62 -12.74 -1.52 -0.12
C ALA A 62 -13.36 -2.86 0.34
N ASP A 63 -12.53 -3.90 0.45
CA ASP A 63 -12.92 -5.20 1.02
C ASP A 63 -13.26 -5.11 2.53
N GLY A 64 -12.80 -4.08 3.23
CA GLY A 64 -13.15 -3.81 4.64
C GLY A 64 -12.60 -4.80 5.66
N ARG A 65 -11.98 -5.91 5.21
CA ARG A 65 -11.33 -6.93 6.06
C ARG A 65 -10.00 -6.45 6.66
N TRP A 66 -9.35 -5.48 6.02
CA TRP A 66 -7.99 -5.06 6.31
C TRP A 66 -7.88 -3.56 6.55
N ALA A 67 -7.16 -3.18 7.60
CA ALA A 67 -6.62 -1.83 7.72
C ALA A 67 -5.32 -1.78 6.90
N VAL A 68 -5.32 -1.00 5.82
CA VAL A 68 -4.17 -0.93 4.89
C VAL A 68 -3.60 0.46 4.87
N ILE A 69 -2.28 0.54 5.00
CA ILE A 69 -1.51 1.77 4.96
C ILE A 69 -0.51 1.66 3.82
N TYR A 70 -0.56 2.63 2.92
CA TYR A 70 0.47 2.81 1.91
C TYR A 70 1.48 3.84 2.40
N ALA A 71 2.77 3.48 2.41
CA ALA A 71 3.86 4.37 2.75
C ALA A 71 5.01 4.23 1.75
N THR A 72 5.70 5.33 1.47
CA THR A 72 6.90 5.36 0.62
C THR A 72 8.12 5.80 1.43
N LEU A 73 9.27 5.19 1.16
CA LEU A 73 10.55 5.55 1.76
C LEU A 73 11.40 6.44 0.85
N GLU A 74 10.93 6.79 -0.35
CA GLU A 74 11.70 7.55 -1.35
C GLU A 74 12.20 8.91 -0.84
N THR A 75 11.43 9.56 0.03
CA THR A 75 11.75 10.87 0.60
C THR A 75 12.63 10.80 1.85
N ALA A 76 12.90 9.60 2.38
CA ALA A 76 13.57 9.41 3.66
C ALA A 76 15.05 9.03 3.55
N ARG A 77 15.67 9.35 2.41
CA ARG A 77 17.08 9.05 2.12
C ARG A 77 18.06 9.52 3.20
N ASN A 78 17.69 10.53 4.01
CA ASN A 78 18.55 11.12 5.05
C ASN A 78 18.01 10.91 6.48
N THR A 79 16.99 10.07 6.67
CA THR A 79 16.40 9.81 7.99
C THR A 79 16.89 8.47 8.52
N LYS A 80 17.16 8.39 9.84
CA LYS A 80 17.47 7.10 10.47
C LYS A 80 16.27 6.16 10.29
N GLY A 81 16.49 4.96 9.78
CA GLY A 81 15.41 4.02 9.45
C GLY A 81 14.43 3.75 10.59
N GLN A 82 14.90 3.74 11.84
CA GLN A 82 14.05 3.56 13.02
C GLN A 82 13.07 4.72 13.23
N GLU A 83 13.51 5.98 13.12
CA GLU A 83 12.66 7.16 13.28
C GLU A 83 11.55 7.18 12.22
N MET A 84 11.84 6.70 11.02
CA MET A 84 10.86 6.59 9.96
C MET A 84 9.80 5.52 10.25
N ILE A 85 10.22 4.32 10.68
CA ILE A 85 9.30 3.26 11.08
C ILE A 85 8.38 3.76 12.18
N TYR A 86 8.92 4.44 13.20
CA TYR A 86 8.13 5.03 14.27
C TYR A 86 7.14 6.08 13.76
N SER A 87 7.52 6.93 12.81
CA SER A 87 6.63 7.93 12.20
C SER A 87 5.46 7.28 11.46
N ILE A 88 5.73 6.22 10.68
CA ILE A 88 4.71 5.45 9.95
C ILE A 88 3.75 4.79 10.95
N ILE A 89 4.28 4.14 11.99
CA ILE A 89 3.49 3.49 13.05
C ILE A 89 2.63 4.50 13.81
N SER A 90 3.20 5.65 14.15
CA SER A 90 2.50 6.66 14.92
C SER A 90 1.33 7.23 14.13
N ARG A 91 1.53 7.52 12.83
CA ARG A 91 0.44 7.94 11.93
C ARG A 91 -0.59 6.83 11.71
N ALA A 92 -0.16 5.58 11.60
CA ALA A 92 -1.05 4.42 11.53
C ALA A 92 -2.02 4.36 12.72
N ARG A 93 -1.50 4.55 13.93
CA ARG A 93 -2.31 4.56 15.17
C ARG A 93 -3.31 5.71 15.23
N LEU A 94 -2.95 6.88 14.69
CA LEU A 94 -3.86 8.02 14.64
C LEU A 94 -5.02 7.79 13.66
N LEU A 95 -4.73 7.19 12.51
CA LEU A 95 -5.72 6.93 11.46
C LEU A 95 -6.62 5.72 11.77
N ALA A 96 -6.16 4.80 12.61
CA ALA A 96 -6.91 3.63 13.04
C ALA A 96 -6.68 3.36 14.54
N PRO A 97 -7.35 4.08 15.46
CA PRO A 97 -7.11 3.93 16.90
C PRO A 97 -7.31 2.49 17.41
N TRP A 98 -8.22 1.74 16.78
CA TRP A 98 -8.49 0.33 17.09
C TRP A 98 -7.34 -0.64 16.73
N VAL A 99 -6.38 -0.19 15.92
CA VAL A 99 -5.19 -0.99 15.55
C VAL A 99 -4.25 -1.17 16.75
N ALA A 100 -4.20 -0.19 17.66
CA ALA A 100 -3.32 -0.21 18.83
C ALA A 100 -3.83 -1.12 19.97
N SER A 101 -5.12 -1.43 20.03
CA SER A 101 -5.76 -2.19 21.12
C SER A 101 -5.70 -3.72 20.95
N SER A 102 -5.04 -4.24 19.90
CA SER A 102 -5.03 -5.68 19.58
C SER A 102 -3.98 -6.51 20.34
N ARG A 103 -3.28 -5.96 21.33
CA ARG A 103 -2.55 -6.78 22.32
C ARG A 103 -3.54 -7.24 23.40
N THR A 104 -3.80 -8.55 23.44
CA THR A 104 -4.64 -9.31 24.40
C THR A 104 -6.10 -9.59 24.00
N LYS A 105 -6.31 -10.36 22.93
CA LYS A 105 -7.12 -11.59 22.94
C LYS A 105 -7.09 -12.26 21.56
N GLY A 106 -7.19 -13.58 21.53
CA GLY A 106 -7.17 -14.41 20.33
C GLY A 106 -8.23 -14.06 19.27
N PRO A 107 -8.23 -14.79 18.16
CA PRO A 107 -8.44 -14.25 16.82
C PRO A 107 -9.88 -13.77 16.61
N THR A 108 -10.09 -12.46 16.55
CA THR A 108 -11.28 -11.88 15.91
C THR A 108 -10.93 -10.56 15.24
N ARG A 109 -11.05 -10.55 13.91
CA ARG A 109 -11.22 -9.43 12.97
C ARG A 109 -10.25 -8.24 13.09
N GLY A 110 -9.40 -8.10 12.07
CA GLY A 110 -8.57 -6.91 11.84
C GLY A 110 -7.10 -7.12 12.20
N SER A 111 -6.40 -7.97 11.43
CA SER A 111 -4.93 -8.02 11.52
C SER A 111 -4.36 -6.83 10.75
N VAL A 112 -3.49 -6.08 11.40
CA VAL A 112 -2.74 -4.96 10.82
C VAL A 112 -1.70 -5.55 9.88
N LEU A 113 -1.75 -5.17 8.61
CA LEU A 113 -0.73 -5.51 7.63
C LEU A 113 0.30 -4.35 7.63
N MET A 114 1.56 -4.68 7.91
CA MET A 114 2.72 -3.81 7.66
C MET A 114 3.47 -4.28 6.43
#